data_AF-A0A068PTE4-F1
#
_entry.id   AF-A0A068PTE4-F1
#
_cell.length_a   1.000
_cell.length_b   1.000
_cell.length_c   1.000
_cell.angle_alpha   90.00
_cell.angle_beta   90.00
_cell.angle_gamma   90.00
#
_symmetry.space_group_name_H-M   'P 1'
#
loop_
_entity.id
_entity.type
_entity.pdbx_description
1 polymer ?
#
loop_
_entity_poly.entity_id
_entity_poly.type
_entity_poly.pdbx_seq_one_letter_code
_entity_poly.pdbx_strand_id
1 'polypeptide(L)'
;NLRILLRYYNQSETGSHTLQGMNGCDVGPDGRFLRGYHQHAYDGKDYISLNEDLRSWTAADTAAQITQRKWEAEKYAEEFSTYLKGACVEWLHRYLENGKETLQRT
;
A
#
# COMPACT_ATOMS: atom_id res chain seq x y z
N ASN A 1 -9.74 -2.12 11.73
CA ASN A 1 -10.07 -2.03 10.28
C ASN A 1 -11.23 -2.94 9.89
N LEU A 2 -11.20 -4.27 10.08
CA LEU A 2 -12.33 -5.15 9.71
C LEU A 2 -13.70 -4.71 10.26
N ARG A 3 -13.81 -4.42 11.56
CA ARG A 3 -15.08 -3.92 12.15
C ARG A 3 -15.58 -2.60 11.55
N ILE A 4 -14.69 -1.76 11.03
CA ILE A 4 -15.06 -0.49 10.37
C ILE A 4 -15.62 -0.81 8.98
N LEU A 5 -14.96 -1.70 8.23
CA LEU A 5 -15.41 -2.12 6.90
C LEU A 5 -16.79 -2.80 6.97
N LEU A 6 -17.03 -3.66 7.98
CA LEU A 6 -18.37 -4.22 8.22
C LEU A 6 -19.45 -3.12 8.29
N ARG A 7 -19.16 -2.02 8.99
CA ARG A 7 -20.09 -0.88 9.10
C ARG A 7 -20.24 -0.13 7.77
N TYR A 8 -19.14 0.12 7.06
CA TYR A 8 -19.19 0.84 5.78
C TYR A 8 -19.99 0.08 4.71
N TYR A 9 -19.93 -1.26 4.73
CA TYR A 9 -20.64 -2.12 3.79
C TYR A 9 -21.97 -2.68 4.33
N ASN A 10 -22.40 -2.26 5.52
CA ASN A 10 -23.62 -2.77 6.18
C ASN A 10 -23.67 -4.31 6.29
N GLN A 11 -22.53 -4.94 6.60
CA GLN A 11 -22.38 -6.38 6.71
C GLN A 11 -22.62 -6.87 8.14
N SER A 12 -23.10 -8.11 8.28
CA SER A 12 -23.33 -8.77 9.57
C SER A 12 -22.01 -9.14 10.29
N GLU A 13 -22.01 -9.15 11.61
CA GLU A 13 -20.83 -9.50 12.42
C GLU A 13 -20.47 -11.00 12.38
N THR A 14 -21.36 -11.85 11.89
CA THR A 14 -21.18 -13.31 11.85
C THR A 14 -20.49 -13.81 10.57
N GLY A 15 -20.29 -12.94 9.58
CA GLY A 15 -19.63 -13.27 8.32
C GLY A 15 -18.10 -13.35 8.47
N SER A 16 -17.46 -14.23 7.69
CA SER A 16 -16.01 -14.20 7.52
C SER A 16 -15.66 -13.22 6.42
N HIS A 17 -14.72 -12.31 6.71
CA HIS A 17 -14.29 -11.25 5.80
C HIS A 17 -12.77 -11.16 5.75
N THR A 18 -12.24 -10.73 4.60
CA THR A 18 -10.80 -10.63 4.37
C THR A 18 -10.41 -9.18 4.09
N LEU A 19 -9.39 -8.69 4.79
CA LEU A 19 -8.71 -7.45 4.48
C LEU A 19 -7.26 -7.77 4.10
N GLN A 20 -6.85 -7.39 2.90
CA GLN A 20 -5.51 -7.60 2.37
C GLN A 20 -4.83 -6.25 2.16
N GLY A 21 -3.53 -6.19 2.43
CA GLY A 21 -2.70 -5.02 2.18
C GLY A 21 -1.42 -5.43 1.45
N MET A 22 -1.03 -4.63 0.46
CA MET A 22 0.24 -4.74 -0.25
C MET A 22 0.95 -3.39 -0.20
N ASN A 23 2.22 -3.39 0.19
CA ASN A 23 3.08 -2.23 0.10
C ASN A 23 4.49 -2.66 -0.31
N GLY A 24 5.23 -1.74 -0.94
CA GLY A 24 6.57 -2.02 -1.43
C GLY A 24 7.09 -0.90 -2.33
N CYS A 25 8.33 -1.03 -2.75
CA CYS A 25 8.99 -0.11 -3.65
C CYS A 25 9.79 -0.88 -4.69
N ASP A 26 9.80 -0.36 -5.92
CA ASP A 26 10.69 -0.79 -6.98
C ASP A 26 11.88 0.17 -7.05
N VAL A 27 13.05 -0.37 -7.37
CA VAL A 27 14.27 0.40 -7.65
C VAL A 27 14.77 0.13 -9.06
N GLY A 28 15.33 1.15 -9.68
CA GLY A 28 16.01 1.01 -10.96
C GLY A 28 17.36 0.29 -10.84
N PRO A 29 18.04 -0.01 -11.96
CA PRO A 29 19.37 -0.61 -11.97
C PRO A 29 20.45 0.24 -11.28
N ASP A 30 20.24 1.57 -11.21
CA ASP A 30 21.09 2.51 -10.47
C ASP A 30 20.77 2.56 -8.96
N GLY A 31 19.82 1.73 -8.52
CA GLY A 31 19.39 1.63 -7.15
C GLY A 31 18.46 2.74 -6.68
N ARG A 32 18.03 3.65 -7.57
CA ARG A 32 17.15 4.74 -7.17
C ARG A 32 15.70 4.31 -7.15
N PHE A 33 14.92 4.93 -6.26
CA PHE A 33 13.48 4.76 -6.18
C PHE A 33 12.84 4.97 -7.57
N LEU A 34 12.06 3.99 -8.01
CA LEU A 34 11.32 4.04 -9.28
C LEU A 34 9.82 4.17 -9.04
N ARG A 35 9.27 3.33 -8.16
CA ARG A 35 7.82 3.25 -7.90
C ARG A 35 7.56 2.81 -6.48
N GLY A 36 6.45 3.29 -5.91
CA GLY A 36 5.98 2.88 -4.60
C GLY A 36 4.55 2.36 -4.68
N TYR A 37 4.21 1.45 -3.78
CA TYR A 37 2.90 0.81 -3.72
C TYR A 37 2.36 0.87 -2.30
N HIS A 38 1.08 1.20 -2.18
CA HIS A 38 0.31 1.00 -0.97
C HIS A 38 -1.15 0.80 -1.36
N GLN A 39 -1.62 -0.45 -1.32
CA GLN A 39 -2.95 -0.80 -1.77
C GLN A 39 -3.61 -1.80 -0.85
N HIS A 40 -4.92 -1.67 -0.69
CA HIS A 40 -5.74 -2.55 0.12
C HIS A 40 -6.88 -3.13 -0.69
N ALA A 41 -7.24 -4.37 -0.37
CA ALA A 41 -8.39 -5.07 -0.93
C ALA A 41 -9.27 -5.61 0.20
N TYR A 42 -10.58 -5.61 -0.02
CA TYR A 42 -11.58 -6.13 0.91
C TYR A 42 -12.43 -7.20 0.22
N ASP A 43 -12.52 -8.38 0.83
CA ASP A 43 -13.19 -9.57 0.28
C ASP A 43 -12.77 -9.87 -1.18
N GLY A 44 -11.46 -9.73 -1.46
CA GLY A 44 -10.85 -10.00 -2.76
C GLY A 44 -11.09 -8.93 -3.84
N LYS A 45 -11.72 -7.80 -3.50
CA LYS A 45 -11.94 -6.67 -4.39
C LYS A 45 -11.04 -5.50 -4.00
N ASP A 46 -10.56 -4.76 -4.99
CA ASP A 46 -9.83 -3.51 -4.73
C ASP A 46 -10.64 -2.59 -3.83
N TYR A 47 -9.98 -2.01 -2.84
CA TYR A 47 -10.60 -1.08 -1.89
C TYR A 47 -10.04 0.32 -2.09
N ILE A 48 -8.74 0.51 -1.84
CA ILE A 48 -8.08 1.81 -1.99
C ILE A 48 -6.61 1.63 -2.34
N SER A 49 -6.07 2.45 -3.24
CA SER A 49 -4.67 2.41 -3.65
C SER A 49 -4.04 3.81 -3.68
N LEU A 50 -2.79 3.90 -3.23
CA LEU A 50 -1.96 5.09 -3.39
C LEU A 50 -1.56 5.23 -4.86
N ASN A 51 -1.74 6.42 -5.41
CA ASN A 51 -1.37 6.71 -6.80
C ASN A 51 0.15 6.84 -6.96
N GLU A 52 0.61 6.79 -8.20
CA GLU A 52 2.02 6.86 -8.55
C GLU A 52 2.70 8.17 -8.13
N ASP A 53 1.91 9.24 -7.99
CA ASP A 53 2.38 10.52 -7.47
C ASP A 53 2.75 10.49 -5.98
N LEU A 54 2.38 9.41 -5.28
CA LEU A 54 2.51 9.19 -3.84
C LEU A 54 1.87 10.29 -2.98
N ARG A 55 0.82 10.92 -3.51
CA ARG A 55 0.14 12.06 -2.89
C ARG A 55 -1.37 11.91 -2.91
N SER A 56 -1.91 11.26 -3.94
CA SER A 56 -3.34 11.07 -4.13
C SER A 56 -3.74 9.59 -4.04
N TRP A 57 -5.03 9.35 -3.86
CA TRP A 57 -5.59 8.01 -3.70
C TRP A 57 -6.63 7.71 -4.78
N THR A 58 -6.72 6.45 -5.18
CA THR A 58 -7.86 5.92 -5.94
C THR A 58 -8.68 5.03 -5.02
N ALA A 59 -9.94 5.43 -4.78
CA ALA A 59 -10.93 4.64 -4.07
C ALA A 59 -11.77 3.83 -5.07
N ALA A 60 -11.99 2.55 -4.80
CA ALA A 60 -12.71 1.65 -5.70
C ALA A 60 -14.24 1.87 -5.68
N ASP A 61 -14.79 2.28 -4.53
CA ASP A 61 -16.22 2.52 -4.36
C ASP A 61 -16.54 3.60 -3.30
N THR A 62 -17.82 3.81 -3.02
CA THR A 62 -18.30 4.82 -2.08
C THR A 62 -17.87 4.55 -0.63
N ALA A 63 -17.70 3.29 -0.23
CA ALA A 63 -17.19 2.93 1.09
C ALA A 63 -15.70 3.24 1.21
N ALA A 64 -14.93 3.02 0.13
CA ALA A 64 -13.52 3.41 0.05
C ALA A 64 -13.32 4.92 0.05
N GLN A 65 -14.23 5.71 -0.54
CA GLN A 65 -14.17 7.18 -0.50
C GLN A 65 -14.21 7.75 0.92
N ILE A 66 -14.84 7.05 1.86
CA ILE A 66 -14.84 7.45 3.29
C ILE A 66 -13.40 7.38 3.84
N THR A 67 -12.70 6.29 3.56
CA THR A 67 -11.29 6.11 3.95
C THR A 67 -10.38 7.10 3.23
N GLN A 68 -10.58 7.32 1.94
CA GLN A 68 -9.84 8.31 1.16
C GLN A 68 -9.88 9.70 1.81
N ARG A 69 -11.08 10.23 2.10
CA ARG A 69 -11.22 11.57 2.71
C ARG A 69 -10.52 11.66 4.06
N LYS A 70 -10.59 10.58 4.85
CA LYS A 70 -9.89 10.52 6.14
C LYS A 70 -8.37 10.58 5.94
N TRP A 71 -7.82 9.76 5.07
CA TRP A 71 -6.38 9.70 4.80
C TRP A 71 -5.85 10.99 4.16
N GLU A 72 -6.64 11.65 3.31
CA GLU A 72 -6.32 12.97 2.77
C GLU A 72 -6.29 14.04 3.86
N ALA A 73 -7.27 14.06 4.77
CA ALA A 73 -7.29 14.98 5.90
C ALA A 73 -6.10 14.76 6.87
N GLU A 74 -5.69 13.51 7.04
CA GLU A 74 -4.53 13.12 7.86
C GLU A 74 -3.19 13.26 7.12
N LYS A 75 -3.20 13.63 5.83
CA LYS A 75 -2.01 13.67 4.95
C LYS A 75 -1.21 12.36 4.95
N TYR A 76 -1.91 11.23 5.08
CA TYR A 76 -1.29 9.91 5.24
C TYR A 76 -0.37 9.53 4.06
N ALA A 77 -0.69 9.99 2.85
CA ALA A 77 0.15 9.78 1.67
C ALA A 77 1.56 10.38 1.85
N GLU A 78 1.68 11.57 2.44
CA GLU A 78 2.98 12.23 2.65
C GLU A 78 3.86 11.42 3.62
N GLU A 79 3.27 10.99 4.74
CA GLU A 79 3.94 10.16 5.73
C GLU A 79 4.39 8.83 5.12
N PHE A 80 3.48 8.12 4.43
CA PHE A 80 3.80 6.82 3.85
C PHE A 80 4.80 6.93 2.68
N SER A 81 4.77 8.03 1.92
CA SER A 81 5.74 8.28 0.85
C SER A 81 7.18 8.38 1.38
N THR A 82 7.36 8.85 2.63
CA THR A 82 8.67 8.93 3.28
C THR A 82 9.24 7.53 3.54
N TYR A 83 8.42 6.59 4.00
CA TYR A 83 8.80 5.19 4.13
C TYR A 83 9.16 4.57 2.77
N LEU A 84 8.34 4.79 1.75
CA LEU A 84 8.52 4.20 0.41
C LEU A 84 9.80 4.68 -0.28
N LYS A 85 10.14 5.97 -0.15
CA LYS A 85 11.33 6.56 -0.76
C LYS A 85 12.61 6.37 0.07
N GLY A 86 12.48 6.13 1.37
CA GLY A 86 13.60 5.94 2.30
C GLY A 86 13.76 4.48 2.69
N ALA A 87 13.23 4.13 3.85
CA ALA A 87 13.46 2.83 4.48
C ALA A 87 13.19 1.63 3.56
N CYS A 88 12.13 1.66 2.75
CA CYS A 88 11.84 0.57 1.80
C CYS A 88 13.02 0.32 0.84
N VAL A 89 13.55 1.39 0.24
CA VAL A 89 14.67 1.34 -0.70
C VAL A 89 15.95 0.90 0.00
N GLU A 90 16.22 1.42 1.19
CA GLU A 90 17.38 1.06 2.01
C GLU A 90 17.39 -0.43 2.37
N TRP A 91 16.25 -0.97 2.80
CA TRP A 91 16.11 -2.39 3.09
C TRP A 91 16.25 -3.25 1.84
N LEU A 92 15.66 -2.83 0.71
CA LEU A 92 15.81 -3.54 -0.55
C LEU A 92 17.27 -3.64 -0.98
N HIS A 93 18.04 -2.54 -0.88
CA HIS A 93 19.49 -2.55 -1.13
C HIS A 93 20.22 -3.53 -0.25
N ARG A 94 19.93 -3.51 1.05
CA ARG A 94 20.55 -4.42 2.01
C ARG A 94 20.27 -5.88 1.68
N TYR A 95 19.04 -6.21 1.27
CA TYR A 95 18.68 -7.57 0.90
C TYR A 95 19.31 -8.00 -0.42
N LEU A 96 19.38 -7.09 -1.41
CA LEU A 96 20.03 -7.37 -2.69
C LEU A 96 21.52 -7.62 -2.52
N GLU A 97 22.20 -6.90 -1.64
CA GLU A 97 23.61 -7.14 -1.35
C GLU A 97 23.81 -8.47 -0.60
N ASN A 98 23.03 -8.70 0.48
CA ASN A 98 23.13 -9.93 1.27
C ASN A 98 22.75 -11.19 0.47
N GLY A 99 21.81 -11.07 -0.47
CA GLY A 99 21.28 -12.16 -1.27
C GLY A 99 21.82 -12.21 -2.70
N LYS A 100 22.92 -11.51 -2.99
CA LYS A 100 23.44 -11.27 -4.34
C LYS A 100 23.54 -12.54 -5.20
N GLU A 101 24.00 -13.64 -4.62
CA GLU A 101 24.17 -14.92 -5.33
C GLU A 101 22.86 -15.51 -5.89
N THR A 102 21.73 -15.19 -5.26
CA THR A 102 20.41 -15.71 -5.67
C THR A 102 19.55 -14.64 -6.33
N LEU A 103 19.51 -13.43 -5.74
CA LEU A 103 18.63 -12.35 -6.16
C LEU A 103 19.15 -11.55 -7.35
N GLN A 104 20.46 -11.63 -7.64
CA GLN A 104 21.10 -10.94 -8.76
C GLN A 104 21.76 -11.92 -9.73
N ARG A 105 21.26 -13.16 -9.81
CA ARG A 105 21.77 -14.15 -10.76
C ARG A 105 21.40 -13.74 -12.20
N THR A 106 22.41 -13.69 -13.07
CA THR A 106 22.26 -13.48 -14.52
C THR A 106 22.02 -14.77 -15.28
#